data_AF-W5MIX5-F1
#
_entry.id   AF-W5MIX5-F1
#
_cell.length_a   1.000
_cell.length_b   1.000
_cell.length_c   1.000
_cell.angle_alpha   90.00
_cell.angle_beta   90.00
_cell.angle_gamma   90.00
#
_symmetry.space_group_name_H-M   'P 1'
#
loop_
_entity.id
_entity.type
_entity.pdbx_description
1 polymer ?
#
loop_
_entity_poly.entity_id
_entity_poly.type
_entity_poly.pdbx_seq_one_letter_code
_entity_poly.pdbx_strand_id
1 'polypeptide(L)'
;MEEQIARLSKEGILKRVISGGKGELSAFLDGTKVVFHYRTALSSDGTVLDDSRSMGGRCKPMELILGKKFKLAVWETIISTMREGEIAEFACDTKVLPPGSYRQDAWAMSDEEKLAAVPIIHEEGNELFRQGQITAAVEKYHNAIACLKNLQMK
;
A
#
# COMPACT_ATOMS: atom_id res chain seq x y z
N MET A 1 -11.62 11.20 -16.29
CA MET A 1 -11.59 11.97 -15.04
C MET A 1 -12.72 11.52 -14.11
N GLU A 2 -13.98 11.57 -14.54
CA GLU A 2 -15.15 11.16 -13.72
C GLU A 2 -15.10 9.69 -13.28
N GLU A 3 -14.68 8.77 -14.16
CA GLU A 3 -14.63 7.34 -13.86
C GLU A 3 -13.58 6.98 -12.79
N GLN A 4 -12.43 7.68 -12.77
CA GLN A 4 -11.41 7.48 -11.74
C GLN A 4 -11.81 8.10 -10.40
N ILE A 5 -12.50 9.24 -10.40
CA ILE A 5 -13.05 9.84 -9.18
C ILE A 5 -14.11 8.91 -8.59
N ALA A 6 -14.98 8.33 -9.43
CA ALA A 6 -15.96 7.33 -9.00
C ALA A 6 -15.27 6.07 -8.40
N ARG A 7 -14.15 5.62 -8.98
CA ARG A 7 -13.34 4.52 -8.43
C ARG A 7 -12.79 4.85 -7.04
N LEU A 8 -12.21 6.05 -6.87
CA LEU A 8 -11.72 6.51 -5.57
C LEU A 8 -12.84 6.58 -4.53
N SER A 9 -14.00 7.14 -4.90
CA SER A 9 -15.15 7.23 -4.00
C SER A 9 -15.69 5.86 -3.58
N LYS A 10 -15.67 4.87 -4.48
CA LYS A 10 -16.03 3.48 -4.15
C LYS A 10 -15.07 2.84 -3.15
N GLU A 11 -13.81 3.26 -3.15
CA GLU A 11 -12.77 2.83 -2.20
C GLU A 11 -12.73 3.70 -0.92
N GLY A 12 -13.66 4.64 -0.75
CA GLY A 12 -13.71 5.53 0.42
C GLY A 12 -12.60 6.60 0.42
N ILE A 13 -12.07 6.93 -0.75
CA ILE A 13 -11.01 7.93 -0.93
C ILE A 13 -11.61 9.19 -1.57
N LEU A 14 -11.45 10.33 -0.88
CA LEU A 14 -11.83 11.64 -1.38
C LEU A 14 -10.59 12.43 -1.76
N LYS A 15 -10.53 12.88 -3.02
CA LYS A 15 -9.42 13.66 -3.55
C LYS A 15 -9.80 15.15 -3.61
N ARG A 16 -8.90 16.01 -3.14
CA ARG A 16 -8.95 17.46 -3.37
C ARG A 16 -7.64 17.94 -4.00
N VAL A 17 -7.72 18.44 -5.23
CA VAL A 17 -6.54 19.01 -5.92
C VAL A 17 -6.22 20.39 -5.32
N ILE A 18 -4.98 20.59 -4.91
CA ILE A 18 -4.44 21.87 -4.39
C ILE A 18 -3.72 22.62 -5.52
N SER A 19 -2.96 21.90 -6.35
CA SER A 19 -2.31 22.43 -7.55
C SER A 19 -2.40 21.39 -8.67
N GLY A 20 -2.90 21.76 -9.84
CA GLY A 20 -3.27 20.82 -10.90
C GLY A 20 -2.13 20.14 -11.66
N GLY A 21 -0.87 20.50 -11.41
CA GLY A 21 0.28 19.96 -12.14
C GLY A 21 0.31 20.37 -13.61
N LYS A 22 1.06 19.64 -14.43
CA LYS A 22 1.26 19.88 -15.87
C LYS A 22 1.10 18.60 -16.69
N GLY A 23 0.92 18.78 -17.99
CA GLY A 23 0.82 17.67 -18.95
C GLY A 23 -0.53 16.98 -18.89
N GLU A 24 -0.67 15.89 -19.65
CA GLU A 24 -1.87 15.06 -19.61
C GLU A 24 -1.91 14.18 -18.37
N LEU A 25 -3.12 13.73 -18.02
CA LEU A 25 -3.27 12.72 -16.99
C LEU A 25 -2.54 11.44 -17.44
N SER A 26 -1.39 11.21 -16.84
CA SER A 26 -0.54 10.07 -17.13
C SER A 26 -1.24 8.80 -16.65
N ALA A 27 -1.72 7.99 -17.58
CA ALA A 27 -1.99 6.59 -17.32
C ALA A 27 -0.64 5.87 -17.22
N PHE A 28 0.08 6.09 -16.11
CA PHE A 28 1.40 5.53 -15.89
C PHE A 28 1.37 4.02 -16.17
N LEU A 29 2.19 3.57 -17.12
CA LEU A 29 2.26 2.17 -17.49
C LEU A 29 2.85 1.34 -16.34
N ASP A 30 2.47 0.07 -16.25
CA ASP A 30 3.06 -0.87 -15.30
C ASP A 30 4.59 -0.91 -15.48
N GLY A 31 5.32 -0.82 -14.36
CA GLY A 31 6.77 -0.69 -14.33
C GLY A 31 7.30 0.75 -14.31
N THR A 32 6.42 1.76 -14.44
CA THR A 32 6.84 3.16 -14.34
C THR A 32 7.31 3.48 -12.92
N LYS A 33 8.51 4.06 -12.80
CA LYS A 33 9.03 4.59 -11.54
C LYS A 33 8.51 6.02 -11.35
N VAL A 34 7.79 6.24 -10.26
CA VAL A 34 7.33 7.56 -9.81
C VAL A 34 8.11 8.00 -8.58
N VAL A 35 8.38 9.30 -8.49
CA VAL A 35 9.10 9.93 -7.38
C VAL A 35 8.27 11.09 -6.87
N PHE A 36 7.94 11.08 -5.58
CA PHE A 36 7.04 12.08 -5.01
C PHE A 36 7.32 12.35 -3.53
N HIS A 37 6.90 13.53 -3.08
CA HIS A 37 6.85 13.86 -1.66
C HIS A 37 5.43 13.69 -1.14
N TYR A 38 5.32 13.21 0.08
CA TYR A 38 4.06 13.05 0.78
C TYR A 38 4.19 13.48 2.25
N ARG A 39 3.02 13.75 2.84
CA ARG A 39 2.81 13.89 4.28
C ARG A 39 1.49 13.20 4.62
N THR A 40 1.52 12.27 5.56
CA THR A 40 0.33 11.60 6.09
C THR A 40 0.06 12.08 7.51
N ALA A 41 -1.21 12.29 7.84
CA ALA A 41 -1.63 12.70 9.17
C ALA A 41 -2.96 12.04 9.53
N LEU A 42 -3.22 11.90 10.83
CA LEU A 42 -4.53 11.48 11.33
C LEU A 42 -5.57 12.57 11.03
N SER A 43 -6.72 12.17 10.49
CA SER A 43 -7.81 13.10 10.17
C SER A 43 -8.49 13.66 11.42
N SER A 44 -8.41 12.97 12.55
CA SER A 44 -9.06 13.35 13.82
C SER A 44 -8.45 14.59 14.46
N ASP A 45 -7.12 14.70 14.45
CA ASP A 45 -6.38 15.71 15.21
C ASP A 45 -5.22 16.35 14.42
N GLY A 46 -4.96 15.87 13.19
CA GLY A 46 -3.88 16.37 12.35
C GLY A 46 -2.49 15.89 12.76
N THR A 47 -2.38 14.93 13.70
CA THR A 47 -1.10 14.36 14.12
C THR A 47 -0.38 13.75 12.92
N VAL A 48 0.83 14.23 12.64
CA VAL A 48 1.63 13.75 11.51
C VAL A 48 2.15 12.36 11.81
N LEU A 49 1.81 11.41 10.94
CA LEU A 49 2.28 10.03 11.03
C LEU A 49 3.61 9.84 10.27
N ASP A 50 3.73 10.47 9.11
CA ASP A 50 4.89 10.34 8.23
C ASP A 50 4.98 11.56 7.30
N ASP A 51 6.20 11.98 6.99
CA ASP A 51 6.49 13.11 6.11
C ASP A 51 7.87 12.93 5.46
N SER A 52 7.85 12.63 4.16
CA SER A 52 9.05 12.45 3.33
C SER A 52 10.04 13.63 3.34
N ARG A 53 9.60 14.83 3.70
CA ARG A 53 10.47 16.02 3.76
C ARG A 53 11.20 16.16 5.08
N SER A 54 10.69 15.50 6.13
CA SER A 54 11.14 15.66 7.52
C SER A 54 11.80 14.40 8.07
N MET A 55 11.45 13.23 7.53
CA MET A 55 11.96 11.92 7.95
C MET A 55 13.49 11.83 7.89
N GLY A 56 14.11 11.41 9.00
CA GLY A 56 15.55 11.10 9.08
C GLY A 56 16.50 12.28 8.83
N GLY A 57 16.02 13.53 8.93
CA GLY A 57 16.82 14.74 8.69
C GLY A 57 17.31 14.89 7.24
N ARG A 58 16.78 14.08 6.32
CA ARG A 58 17.11 14.12 4.89
C ARG A 58 15.78 14.19 4.13
N CYS A 59 15.54 15.29 3.42
CA CYS A 59 14.41 15.41 2.51
C CYS A 59 14.55 14.36 1.40
N LYS A 60 13.95 13.18 1.61
CA LYS A 60 14.09 12.02 0.74
C LYS A 60 12.72 11.68 0.16
N PRO A 61 12.50 11.89 -1.14
CA PRO A 61 11.23 11.54 -1.77
C PRO A 61 11.03 10.02 -1.77
N MET A 62 9.76 9.62 -1.82
CA MET A 62 9.37 8.24 -2.03
C MET A 62 9.61 7.85 -3.47
N GLU A 63 10.10 6.63 -3.69
CA GLU A 63 10.20 6.01 -5.00
C GLU A 63 9.29 4.79 -5.06
N LEU A 64 8.38 4.75 -6.04
CA LEU A 64 7.43 3.66 -6.22
C LEU A 64 7.45 3.18 -7.67
N ILE A 65 7.43 1.86 -7.87
CA ILE A 65 7.27 1.24 -9.20
C ILE A 65 5.83 0.79 -9.33
N LEU A 66 5.08 1.40 -10.24
CA LEU A 66 3.65 1.14 -10.44
C LEU A 66 3.38 -0.22 -11.10
N GLY A 67 2.18 -0.77 -10.91
CA GLY A 67 1.74 -2.00 -11.57
C GLY A 67 2.25 -3.29 -10.94
N LYS A 68 3.04 -3.18 -9.85
CA LYS A 68 3.50 -4.34 -9.10
C LYS A 68 2.53 -4.72 -7.98
N LYS A 69 1.58 -3.85 -7.63
CA LYS A 69 0.53 -4.07 -6.61
C LYS A 69 1.09 -4.56 -5.27
N PHE A 70 2.34 -4.23 -4.97
CA PHE A 70 2.97 -4.53 -3.68
C PHE A 70 2.45 -3.55 -2.64
N LYS A 71 1.77 -4.05 -1.59
CA LYS A 71 1.45 -3.43 -0.27
C LYS A 71 0.95 -1.99 -0.13
N LEU A 72 1.05 -1.18 -1.16
CA LEU A 72 0.82 0.25 -1.22
C LEU A 72 -0.25 0.51 -2.27
N ALA A 73 -1.28 -0.34 -2.31
CA ALA A 73 -2.37 -0.27 -3.28
C ALA A 73 -3.02 1.12 -3.29
N VAL A 74 -3.16 1.74 -2.11
CA VAL A 74 -3.68 3.11 -2.00
C VAL A 74 -2.79 4.14 -2.71
N TRP A 75 -1.46 4.01 -2.61
CA TRP A 75 -0.52 4.93 -3.27
C TRP A 75 -0.61 4.81 -4.79
N GLU A 76 -0.58 3.59 -5.32
CA GLU A 76 -0.74 3.37 -6.76
C GLU A 76 -2.08 3.93 -7.25
N THR A 77 -3.16 3.67 -6.50
CA THR A 77 -4.50 4.17 -6.80
C THR A 77 -4.54 5.70 -6.85
N ILE A 78 -4.03 6.40 -5.83
CA ILE A 78 -4.10 7.87 -5.79
C ILE A 78 -3.16 8.52 -6.81
N ILE A 79 -1.94 8.00 -6.98
CA ILE A 79 -0.95 8.56 -7.92
C ILE A 79 -1.42 8.41 -9.37
N SER A 80 -2.10 7.31 -9.71
CA SER A 80 -2.68 7.12 -11.05
C SER A 80 -3.73 8.16 -11.45
N THR A 81 -4.22 8.95 -10.49
CA THR A 81 -5.14 10.05 -10.74
C THR A 81 -4.45 11.41 -10.83
N MET A 82 -3.14 11.47 -10.60
CA MET A 82 -2.37 12.70 -10.52
C MET A 82 -1.64 13.01 -11.82
N ARG A 83 -1.51 14.30 -12.13
CA ARG A 83 -0.60 14.81 -13.16
C ARG A 83 0.80 15.01 -12.61
N GLU A 84 1.78 15.13 -13.51
CA GLU A 84 3.15 15.45 -13.11
C GLU A 84 3.19 16.82 -12.42
N GLY A 85 3.78 16.89 -11.23
CA GLY A 85 3.82 18.10 -10.41
C GLY A 85 2.48 18.48 -9.77
N GLU A 86 1.45 17.63 -9.84
CA GLU A 86 0.19 17.84 -9.11
C GLU A 86 0.43 17.78 -7.60
N ILE A 87 -0.25 18.65 -6.87
CA ILE A 87 -0.35 18.61 -5.41
C ILE A 87 -1.81 18.37 -5.08
N ALA A 88 -2.09 17.29 -4.36
CA ALA A 88 -3.44 16.93 -3.96
C ALA A 88 -3.47 16.41 -2.52
N GLU A 89 -4.59 16.62 -1.86
CA GLU A 89 -4.93 16.02 -0.57
C GLU A 89 -5.87 14.84 -0.82
N PHE A 90 -5.66 13.76 -0.07
CA PHE A 90 -6.50 12.58 -0.11
C PHE A 90 -6.97 12.27 1.30
N ALA A 91 -8.28 12.27 1.51
CA ALA A 91 -8.89 11.76 2.73
C ALA A 91 -9.28 10.29 2.46
N CYS A 92 -8.62 9.37 3.16
CA CYS A 92 -8.87 7.95 3.03
C CYS A 92 -9.62 7.45 4.26
N ASP A 93 -10.84 6.93 4.08
CA ASP A 93 -11.58 6.22 5.13
C ASP A 93 -11.06 4.77 5.29
N THR A 94 -9.75 4.60 5.18
CA THR A 94 -9.12 3.31 5.41
C THR A 94 -9.14 3.05 6.91
N LYS A 95 -9.69 1.90 7.31
CA LYS A 95 -9.56 1.39 8.67
C LYS A 95 -8.09 1.41 9.06
N VAL A 96 -7.73 2.31 9.97
CA VAL A 96 -6.41 2.29 10.60
C VAL A 96 -6.30 0.95 11.30
N LEU A 97 -5.45 0.09 10.76
CA LEU A 97 -5.16 -1.19 11.38
C LEU A 97 -4.55 -0.90 12.77
N PRO A 98 -4.98 -1.61 13.84
CA PRO A 98 -4.45 -1.40 15.18
C PRO A 98 -2.91 -1.39 15.19
N PRO A 99 -2.25 -0.60 16.06
CA PRO A 99 -0.80 -0.65 16.22
C PRO A 99 -0.31 -2.11 16.34
N GLY A 100 0.66 -2.51 15.52
CA GLY A 100 1.20 -3.88 15.50
C GLY A 100 0.44 -4.89 14.62
N SER A 101 -0.70 -4.53 14.03
CA SER A 101 -1.43 -5.42 13.10
C SER A 101 -0.94 -5.32 11.64
N TYR A 102 -0.03 -4.39 11.35
CA TYR A 102 0.72 -4.39 10.09
C TYR A 102 1.71 -5.55 10.09
N ARG A 103 1.38 -6.63 9.38
CA ARG A 103 2.31 -7.73 9.13
C ARG A 103 3.26 -7.29 8.02
N GLN A 104 4.57 -7.19 8.29
CA GLN A 104 5.57 -6.93 7.26
C GLN A 104 5.50 -7.99 6.13
N ASP A 105 5.92 -7.63 4.92
CA ASP A 105 5.83 -8.53 3.78
C ASP A 105 6.96 -9.54 3.93
N ALA A 106 6.80 -10.72 3.34
CA ALA A 106 7.84 -11.76 3.34
C ALA A 106 9.23 -11.26 2.87
N TRP A 107 9.31 -10.17 2.10
CA TRP A 107 10.59 -9.57 1.66
C TRP A 107 11.22 -8.63 2.69
N ALA A 108 10.43 -8.08 3.62
CA ALA A 108 10.85 -7.11 4.64
C ALA A 108 11.01 -7.73 6.04
N MET A 109 10.58 -8.98 6.22
CA MET A 109 10.74 -9.74 7.46
C MET A 109 12.13 -10.38 7.55
N SER A 110 12.66 -10.53 8.77
CA SER A 110 13.85 -11.37 9.01
C SER A 110 13.53 -12.85 8.73
N ASP A 111 14.56 -13.68 8.61
CA ASP A 111 14.34 -15.11 8.37
C ASP A 111 13.70 -15.78 9.61
N GLU A 112 14.05 -15.34 10.82
CA GLU A 112 13.39 -15.77 12.06
C GLU A 112 11.91 -15.36 12.10
N GLU A 113 11.60 -14.12 11.72
CA GLU A 113 10.22 -13.63 11.69
C GLU A 113 9.37 -14.39 10.67
N LYS A 114 9.94 -14.72 9.49
CA LYS A 114 9.25 -15.55 8.48
C LYS A 114 8.96 -16.94 9.02
N LEU A 115 9.94 -17.58 9.66
CA LEU A 115 9.77 -18.91 10.27
C LEU A 115 8.68 -18.91 11.33
N ALA A 116 8.61 -17.88 12.17
CA ALA A 116 7.57 -17.73 13.18
C ALA A 116 6.18 -17.44 12.58
N ALA A 117 6.11 -16.72 11.45
CA ALA A 117 4.87 -16.34 10.83
C ALA A 117 4.23 -17.46 9.98
N VAL A 118 5.01 -18.34 9.36
CA VAL A 118 4.49 -19.39 8.46
C VAL A 118 3.45 -20.30 9.14
N PRO A 119 3.67 -20.85 10.35
CA PRO A 119 2.67 -21.68 11.02
C PRO A 119 1.37 -20.94 11.27
N ILE A 120 1.46 -19.67 11.69
CA ILE A 120 0.29 -18.82 11.98
C ILE A 120 -0.50 -18.55 10.70
N ILE A 121 0.18 -18.16 9.61
CA ILE A 121 -0.48 -17.89 8.32
C ILE A 121 -1.16 -19.15 7.77
N HIS A 122 -0.52 -20.31 7.93
CA HIS A 122 -1.10 -21.60 7.54
C HIS A 122 -2.35 -21.94 8.36
N GLU A 123 -2.32 -21.72 9.67
CA GLU A 123 -3.46 -21.96 10.55
C GLU A 123 -4.63 -21.01 10.25
N GLU A 124 -4.36 -19.72 9.99
CA GLU A 124 -5.34 -18.76 9.49
C GLU A 124 -5.97 -19.21 8.16
N GLY A 125 -5.15 -19.73 7.22
CA GLY A 125 -5.63 -20.30 5.96
C GLY A 125 -6.56 -21.50 6.17
N ASN A 126 -6.20 -22.40 7.09
CA ASN A 126 -7.01 -23.58 7.43
C ASN A 126 -8.36 -23.19 8.04
N GLU A 127 -8.39 -22.17 8.89
CA GLU A 127 -9.63 -21.65 9.47
C GLU A 127 -10.55 -21.07 8.38
N LEU A 128 -10.02 -20.20 7.51
CA LEU A 128 -10.77 -19.63 6.38
C LEU A 128 -11.30 -20.71 5.43
N PHE A 129 -10.49 -21.75 5.18
CA PHE A 129 -10.91 -22.89 4.36
C PHE A 129 -12.07 -23.65 5.00
N ARG A 130 -12.02 -23.91 6.32
CA ARG A 130 -13.12 -24.54 7.07
C ARG A 130 -14.40 -23.71 7.05
N GLN A 131 -14.28 -22.39 6.97
CA GLN A 131 -15.41 -21.46 6.83
C GLN A 131 -15.93 -21.32 5.39
N GLY A 132 -15.34 -22.03 4.43
CA GLY A 132 -15.72 -21.96 3.01
C GLY A 132 -15.24 -20.70 2.29
N GLN A 133 -14.41 -19.87 2.92
CA GLN A 133 -13.84 -18.64 2.33
C GLN A 133 -12.60 -18.96 1.48
N ILE A 134 -12.82 -19.67 0.37
CA ILE A 134 -11.74 -20.26 -0.44
C ILE A 134 -10.77 -19.20 -0.97
N THR A 135 -11.25 -18.09 -1.51
CA THR A 135 -10.39 -17.04 -2.07
C THR A 135 -9.44 -16.45 -1.03
N ALA A 136 -9.94 -16.19 0.18
CA ALA A 136 -9.14 -15.65 1.28
C ALA A 136 -8.14 -16.69 1.82
N ALA A 137 -8.55 -17.97 1.93
CA ALA A 137 -7.66 -19.06 2.31
C ALA A 137 -6.50 -19.23 1.32
N VAL A 138 -6.79 -19.18 0.02
CA VAL A 138 -5.79 -19.26 -1.05
C VAL A 138 -4.76 -18.13 -0.94
N GLU A 139 -5.19 -16.91 -0.64
CA GLU A 139 -4.29 -15.79 -0.41
C GLU A 139 -3.35 -16.02 0.78
N LYS A 140 -3.86 -16.56 1.90
CA LYS A 140 -3.04 -16.92 3.05
C LYS A 140 -2.00 -17.99 2.71
N TYR A 141 -2.39 -19.06 2.02
CA TYR A 141 -1.43 -20.09 1.62
C TYR A 141 -0.36 -19.57 0.65
N HIS A 142 -0.72 -18.71 -0.30
CA HIS A 142 0.26 -18.07 -1.19
C HIS A 142 1.30 -17.27 -0.39
N ASN A 143 0.87 -16.52 0.63
CA ASN A 143 1.77 -15.77 1.49
C ASN A 143 2.72 -16.69 2.29
N ALA A 144 2.21 -17.79 2.85
CA ALA A 144 3.05 -18.78 3.55
C ALA A 144 4.09 -19.42 2.61
N ILE A 145 3.68 -19.80 1.39
CA ILE A 145 4.56 -20.37 0.37
C ILE A 145 5.62 -19.35 -0.06
N ALA A 146 5.26 -18.07 -0.21
CA ALA A 146 6.21 -17.02 -0.54
C ALA A 146 7.28 -16.85 0.54
N CYS A 147 6.91 -16.88 1.83
CA CYS A 147 7.88 -16.90 2.94
C CYS A 147 8.83 -18.09 2.85
N LEU A 148 8.30 -19.30 2.65
CA LEU A 148 9.12 -20.53 2.56
C LEU A 148 10.08 -20.52 1.36
N LYS A 149 9.60 -20.08 0.19
CA LYS A 149 10.46 -19.94 -1.00
C LYS A 149 11.59 -18.95 -0.79
N ASN A 150 11.33 -17.84 -0.10
CA ASN A 150 12.35 -16.84 0.21
C ASN A 150 13.42 -17.40 1.16
N LEU A 151 13.03 -18.22 2.14
CA LEU A 151 13.94 -18.91 3.05
C LEU A 151 14.81 -19.98 2.35
N GLN A 152 14.24 -20.69 1.37
CA GLN A 152 14.94 -21.75 0.62
C GLN A 152 15.93 -21.23 -0.44
N MET A 153 15.80 -19.97 -0.85
CA MET A 153 16.66 -19.34 -1.87
C MET A 153 17.94 -18.71 -1.29
N LYS A 154 18.18 -18.85 0.01
CA LYS A 154 19.39 -18.42 0.71
C LYS A 154 20.23 -19.63 1.09
#